data_AF-A0A2G9TF21-F1
#
_entry.id   AF-A0A2G9TF21-F1
#
_cell.length_a   1.000
_cell.length_b   1.000
_cell.length_c   1.000
_cell.angle_alpha   90.00
_cell.angle_beta   90.00
_cell.angle_gamma   90.00
#
_symmetry.space_group_name_H-M   'P 1'
#
loop_
_entity.id
_entity.type
_entity.pdbx_description
1 polymer ?
#
loop_
_entity_poly.entity_id
_entity_poly.type
_entity_poly.pdbx_seq_one_letter_code
_entity_poly.pdbx_strand_id
1 'polypeptide(L)'
;MASCEFEMRRRLLSRSFHYQLKQSEKSSLIGPPENTREHVVAASRAMLAGDWKKCRDYIVNDKMNQKVWNLFRNSESVKEMVVKRIQTESLRTYLLMYSTVYTTVSLEKLSTLFELDKKQVHSVIR
;
A
#
# COMPACT_ATOMS: atom_id res chain seq x y z
N MET A 1 1.50 9.37 -3.99
CA MET A 1 0.88 10.31 -3.03
C MET A 1 1.90 10.74 -2.00
N ALA A 2 2.55 9.82 -1.27
CA ALA A 2 3.61 10.16 -0.31
C ALA A 2 4.78 10.98 -0.89
N SER A 3 5.25 10.68 -2.12
CA SER A 3 6.29 11.50 -2.77
C SER A 3 5.79 12.90 -3.18
N CYS A 4 4.53 13.02 -3.59
CA CYS A 4 3.92 14.28 -4.00
C CYS A 4 3.46 15.14 -2.82
N GLU A 5 3.48 14.61 -1.59
CA GLU A 5 3.20 15.38 -0.37
C GLU A 5 4.33 16.39 -0.10
N PHE A 6 5.55 16.05 -0.51
CA PHE A 6 6.73 16.92 -0.42
C PHE A 6 7.03 17.71 -1.70
N GLU A 7 6.34 17.44 -2.81
CA GLU A 7 6.50 18.22 -4.06
C GLU A 7 5.54 19.42 -4.11
N MET A 8 6.10 20.62 -4.33
CA MET A 8 5.36 21.89 -4.45
C MET A 8 4.35 21.91 -5.61
N ARG A 9 4.44 20.96 -6.57
CA ARG A 9 3.45 20.72 -7.63
C ARG A 9 2.89 19.30 -7.52
N ARG A 10 1.65 19.18 -7.07
CA ARG A 10 0.92 17.90 -7.09
C ARG A 10 0.68 17.44 -8.54
N ARG A 11 1.50 16.51 -9.05
CA ARG A 11 1.14 15.75 -10.25
C ARG A 11 0.07 14.72 -9.88
N LEU A 12 -1.18 15.03 -10.21
CA LEU A 12 -2.29 14.09 -10.07
C LEU A 12 -2.13 12.97 -11.11
N LEU A 13 -1.69 11.79 -10.67
CA LEU A 13 -1.55 10.60 -11.53
C LEU A 13 -2.91 10.10 -12.04
N SER A 14 -3.91 10.02 -11.15
CA SER A 14 -5.27 9.59 -11.50
C SER A 14 -6.32 10.41 -10.76
N ARG A 15 -7.17 11.10 -11.53
CA ARG A 15 -8.30 11.89 -10.98
C ARG A 15 -9.39 11.01 -10.37
N SER A 16 -9.71 9.87 -10.97
CA SER A 16 -10.79 8.99 -10.53
C SER A 16 -10.47 8.32 -9.19
N PHE A 17 -9.23 7.85 -9.02
CA PHE A 17 -8.77 7.28 -7.75
C PHE A 17 -8.76 8.32 -6.63
N HIS A 18 -8.25 9.52 -6.91
CA HIS A 18 -8.21 10.61 -5.94
C HIS A 18 -9.61 11.01 -5.47
N TYR A 19 -10.60 11.01 -6.37
CA TYR A 19 -11.98 11.28 -6.03
C TYR A 19 -12.57 10.23 -5.08
N GLN A 20 -12.32 8.94 -5.35
CA GLN A 20 -12.78 7.85 -4.48
C GLN A 20 -12.14 7.91 -3.09
N LEU A 21 -10.83 8.20 -3.02
CA LEU A 21 -10.14 8.38 -1.74
C LEU A 21 -10.74 9.55 -0.96
N LYS A 22 -10.92 10.71 -1.59
CA LYS A 22 -11.51 11.89 -0.94
C LYS A 22 -12.96 11.69 -0.52
N GLN A 23 -13.75 10.92 -1.27
CA GLN A 23 -15.10 10.55 -0.85
C GLN A 23 -15.06 9.70 0.42
N SER A 24 -14.17 8.71 0.49
CA SER A 24 -14.05 7.87 1.67
C SER A 24 -13.58 8.62 2.93
N GLU A 25 -12.85 9.72 2.79
CA GLU A 25 -12.41 10.58 3.90
C GLU A 25 -13.54 11.45 4.46
N LYS A 26 -14.53 11.79 3.62
CA LYS A 26 -15.69 12.58 4.03
C LYS A 26 -16.76 11.75 4.76
N SER A 27 -16.68 10.43 4.68
CA SER A 27 -17.64 9.55 5.36
C SER A 27 -17.34 9.51 6.86
N SER A 28 -18.27 10.02 7.68
CA SER A 28 -18.13 10.06 9.14
C SER A 28 -18.15 8.67 9.79
N LEU A 29 -18.75 7.68 9.14
CA LEU A 29 -18.63 6.28 9.49
C LEU A 29 -17.87 5.54 8.39
N ILE A 30 -16.78 4.88 8.78
CA ILE A 30 -16.03 3.96 7.93
C ILE A 30 -16.32 2.55 8.48
N GLY A 31 -17.24 1.85 7.83
CA GLY A 31 -17.50 0.44 8.10
C GLY A 31 -16.42 -0.47 7.51
N PRO A 32 -16.43 -1.77 7.82
CA PRO A 32 -15.58 -2.74 7.14
C PRO A 32 -15.87 -2.72 5.63
N PRO A 33 -14.85 -2.82 4.77
CA PRO A 33 -15.04 -2.72 3.32
C PRO A 33 -15.91 -3.87 2.80
N GLU A 34 -16.90 -3.55 1.96
CA GLU A 34 -17.79 -4.53 1.33
C GLU A 34 -17.62 -4.57 -0.19
N ASN A 35 -17.33 -3.41 -0.78
CA ASN A 35 -17.13 -3.28 -2.20
C ASN A 35 -15.65 -3.37 -2.61
N THR A 36 -15.37 -3.83 -3.82
CA THR A 36 -13.99 -3.96 -4.32
C THR A 36 -13.25 -2.62 -4.29
N ARG A 37 -13.95 -1.51 -4.59
CA ARG A 37 -13.40 -0.15 -4.49
C ARG A 37 -13.03 0.23 -3.06
N GLU A 38 -13.88 -0.10 -2.09
CA GLU A 38 -13.63 0.19 -0.67
C GLU A 38 -12.45 -0.64 -0.14
N HIS A 39 -12.33 -1.89 -0.56
CA HIS A 39 -11.17 -2.72 -0.25
C HIS A 39 -9.87 -2.08 -0.76
N VAL A 40 -9.85 -1.58 -2.00
CA VAL A 40 -8.67 -0.90 -2.57
C VAL A 40 -8.36 0.41 -1.82
N VAL A 41 -9.38 1.16 -1.43
CA VAL A 41 -9.22 2.40 -0.65
C VAL A 41 -8.75 2.14 0.79
N ALA A 42 -9.26 1.10 1.44
CA ALA A 42 -8.78 0.68 2.76
C ALA A 42 -7.32 0.18 2.70
N ALA A 43 -6.99 -0.59 1.65
CA ALA A 43 -5.63 -1.05 1.39
C ALA A 43 -4.66 0.11 1.16
N SER A 44 -5.06 1.14 0.40
CA SER A 44 -4.21 2.31 0.15
C SER A 44 -3.94 3.12 1.42
N ARG A 45 -4.94 3.25 2.31
CA ARG A 45 -4.76 3.87 3.64
C ARG A 45 -3.80 3.07 4.52
N ALA A 46 -3.95 1.75 4.57
CA ALA A 46 -3.03 0.88 5.31
C ALA A 46 -1.58 0.99 4.78
N MET A 47 -1.42 1.06 3.45
CA MET A 47 -0.13 1.28 2.80
C MET A 47 0.48 2.64 3.15
N LEU A 48 -0.33 3.71 3.21
CA LEU A 48 0.13 5.04 3.64
C LEU A 48 0.61 5.04 5.10
N ALA A 49 -0.06 4.30 5.98
CA ALA A 49 0.39 4.10 7.36
C ALA A 49 1.65 3.22 7.49
N GLY A 50 2.10 2.57 6.40
CA GLY A 50 3.21 1.62 6.40
C GLY A 50 2.85 0.21 6.89
N ASP A 51 1.56 -0.09 7.10
CA ASP A 51 1.09 -1.40 7.54
C ASP A 51 0.79 -2.29 6.32
N TRP A 52 1.85 -2.91 5.80
CA TRP A 52 1.77 -3.76 4.62
C TRP A 52 0.94 -5.03 4.86
N LYS A 53 0.88 -5.53 6.11
CA LYS A 53 0.10 -6.73 6.47
C LYS A 53 -1.38 -6.45 6.33
N LYS A 54 -1.86 -5.35 6.91
CA LYS A 54 -3.26 -4.93 6.70
C LYS A 54 -3.55 -4.64 5.22
N CYS A 55 -2.62 -4.01 4.51
CA CYS A 55 -2.78 -3.76 3.07
C CYS A 55 -2.99 -5.08 2.30
N ARG A 56 -2.14 -6.09 2.57
CA ARG A 56 -2.28 -7.44 2.01
C ARG A 56 -3.63 -8.04 2.36
N ASP A 57 -4.04 -8.00 3.62
CA ASP A 57 -5.28 -8.64 4.09
C ASP A 57 -6.54 -7.99 3.49
N TYR A 58 -6.49 -6.68 3.16
CA TYR A 58 -7.57 -6.02 2.43
C TYR A 58 -7.63 -6.41 0.94
N ILE A 59 -6.48 -6.71 0.32
CA ILE A 59 -6.37 -7.07 -1.10
C ILE A 59 -6.59 -8.58 -1.33
N VAL A 60 -6.08 -9.41 -0.42
CA VAL A 60 -6.17 -10.86 -0.43
C VAL A 60 -7.14 -11.27 0.67
N ASN A 61 -8.42 -11.22 0.34
CA ASN A 61 -9.52 -11.67 1.19
C ASN A 61 -10.43 -12.58 0.35
N ASP A 62 -11.16 -13.50 0.96
CA ASP A 62 -12.11 -14.40 0.28
C ASP A 62 -13.08 -13.65 -0.64
N LYS A 63 -13.58 -12.48 -0.20
CA LYS A 63 -14.44 -11.62 -1.03
C LYS A 63 -13.75 -11.13 -2.31
N MET A 64 -12.50 -10.70 -2.20
CA MET A 64 -11.69 -10.23 -3.34
C MET A 64 -11.20 -11.40 -4.21
N ASN A 65 -10.94 -12.55 -3.59
CA ASN A 65 -10.60 -13.78 -4.28
C ASN A 65 -11.73 -14.21 -5.20
N GLN A 66 -12.96 -14.26 -4.69
CA GLN A 66 -14.13 -14.65 -5.47
C GLN A 66 -14.46 -13.66 -6.59
N LYS A 67 -14.34 -12.34 -6.34
CA LYS A 67 -14.71 -11.30 -7.32
C LYS A 67 -13.65 -10.97 -8.36
N VAL A 68 -12.37 -11.10 -8.03
CA VAL A 68 -11.26 -10.64 -8.88
C VAL A 68 -10.25 -11.75 -9.13
N TRP A 69 -9.68 -12.35 -8.09
CA TRP A 69 -8.54 -13.25 -8.27
C TRP A 69 -8.90 -14.59 -8.93
N ASN A 70 -10.10 -15.14 -8.67
CA ASN A 70 -10.56 -16.40 -9.26
C ASN A 70 -10.91 -16.28 -10.76
N LEU A 71 -10.96 -15.07 -11.30
CA LEU A 71 -11.13 -14.84 -12.75
C LEU A 71 -9.82 -15.07 -13.52
N PHE A 72 -8.68 -15.08 -12.83
CA PHE A 72 -7.37 -15.32 -13.45
C PHE A 72 -7.03 -16.80 -13.47
N ARG A 73 -6.49 -17.28 -14.59
CA ARG A 73 -5.96 -18.67 -14.71
C ARG A 73 -4.77 -18.94 -13.80
N ASN A 74 -3.91 -17.94 -13.58
CA ASN A 74 -2.70 -18.02 -12.76
C ASN A 74 -2.83 -17.16 -11.50
N SER A 75 -3.93 -17.32 -10.76
CA SER A 75 -4.27 -16.45 -9.62
C SER A 75 -3.20 -16.44 -8.52
N GLU A 76 -2.59 -17.59 -8.21
CA GLU A 76 -1.56 -17.74 -7.17
C GLU A 76 -0.31 -16.89 -7.46
N SER A 77 0.23 -17.00 -8.68
CA SER A 77 1.44 -16.30 -9.10
C SER A 77 1.24 -14.78 -9.12
N VAL A 78 0.06 -14.32 -9.57
CA VAL A 78 -0.26 -12.89 -9.57
C VAL A 78 -0.42 -12.37 -8.14
N LYS A 79 -1.07 -13.13 -7.25
CA LYS A 79 -1.17 -12.75 -5.83
C LYS A 79 0.20 -12.60 -5.20
N GLU A 80 1.10 -13.57 -5.39
CA GLU A 80 2.45 -13.52 -4.85
C GLU A 80 3.22 -12.29 -5.37
N MET A 81 3.13 -12.01 -6.68
CA MET A 81 3.72 -10.81 -7.28
C MET A 81 3.16 -9.52 -6.66
N VAL A 82 1.85 -9.44 -6.45
CA VAL A 82 1.18 -8.28 -5.86
C VAL A 82 1.59 -8.09 -4.41
N VAL A 83 1.69 -9.16 -3.61
CA VAL A 83 2.15 -9.09 -2.22
C VAL A 83 3.59 -8.58 -2.15
N LYS A 84 4.50 -9.11 -2.97
CA LYS A 84 5.88 -8.60 -3.06
C LYS A 84 5.92 -7.13 -3.42
N ARG A 85 5.06 -6.69 -4.35
CA ARG A 85 4.98 -5.27 -4.73
C ARG A 85 4.42 -4.40 -3.61
N ILE A 86 3.40 -4.88 -2.89
CA ILE A 86 2.85 -4.18 -1.73
C ILE A 86 3.93 -3.98 -0.67
N GLN A 87 4.72 -4.99 -0.34
CA GLN A 87 5.81 -4.86 0.63
C GLN A 87 6.82 -3.78 0.21
N THR A 88 7.32 -3.85 -1.02
CA THR A 88 8.30 -2.89 -1.55
C THR A 88 7.77 -1.46 -1.61
N GLU A 89 6.56 -1.25 -2.10
CA GLU A 89 5.98 0.10 -2.21
C GLU A 89 5.54 0.63 -0.84
N SER A 90 5.12 -0.23 0.09
CA SER A 90 4.80 0.18 1.48
C SER A 90 6.05 0.65 2.21
N LEU A 91 7.19 -0.03 2.03
CA LEU A 91 8.49 0.41 2.55
C LEU A 91 8.87 1.80 2.02
N ARG A 92 8.76 2.02 0.70
CA ARG A 92 9.03 3.35 0.10
C ARG A 92 8.12 4.42 0.67
N THR A 93 6.83 4.11 0.77
CA THR A 93 5.81 5.03 1.28
C THR A 93 6.07 5.39 2.72
N TYR A 94 6.42 4.41 3.56
CA TYR A 94 6.79 4.61 4.95
C TYR A 94 8.03 5.51 5.08
N LEU A 95 9.08 5.23 4.32
CA LEU A 95 10.28 6.05 4.33
C LEU A 95 10.02 7.49 3.86
N LEU A 96 9.19 7.68 2.83
CA LEU A 96 8.81 9.00 2.35
C LEU A 96 8.03 9.78 3.42
N MET A 97 7.00 9.16 4.01
CA MET A 97 6.15 9.79 5.02
C MET A 97 6.91 10.19 6.28
N TYR A 98 7.81 9.33 6.74
CA TYR A 98 8.57 9.58 7.96
C TYR A 98 9.99 10.14 7.70
N SER A 99 10.30 10.52 6.45
CA SER A 99 11.61 11.07 6.07
C SER A 99 11.97 12.35 6.82
N THR A 100 10.97 13.15 7.21
CA THR A 100 11.17 14.40 7.96
C THR A 100 11.35 14.18 9.47
N VAL A 101 10.92 13.04 9.99
CA VAL A 101 10.98 12.73 11.42
C VAL A 101 12.23 11.93 11.77
N TYR A 102 12.65 11.01 10.88
CA TYR A 102 13.82 10.17 11.10
C TYR A 102 15.05 10.70 10.34
N THR A 103 16.11 11.04 11.08
CA THR A 103 17.42 11.40 10.52
C THR A 103 18.28 10.17 10.22
N THR A 104 18.09 9.08 10.97
CA THR A 104 18.79 7.80 10.78
C THR A 104 17.80 6.65 11.00
N VAL A 105 17.90 5.60 10.18
CA VAL A 105 17.06 4.40 10.28
C VAL A 105 17.92 3.16 10.10
N SER A 106 17.76 2.17 10.97
CA SER A 106 18.47 0.89 10.86
C SER A 106 17.83 0.00 9.78
N LEU A 107 18.66 -0.45 8.83
CA LEU A 107 18.29 -1.42 7.80
C LEU A 107 17.80 -2.74 8.38
N GLU A 108 18.32 -3.16 9.53
CA GLU A 108 17.94 -4.40 10.19
C GLU A 108 16.51 -4.31 10.74
N LYS A 109 16.15 -3.14 11.28
CA LYS A 109 14.80 -2.90 11.77
C LYS A 109 13.80 -2.86 10.62
N LEU A 110 14.15 -2.22 9.50
CA LEU A 110 13.30 -2.20 8.29
C LEU A 110 13.12 -3.59 7.68
N SER A 111 14.20 -4.37 7.59
CA SER A 111 14.15 -5.76 7.11
C SER A 111 13.20 -6.62 7.95
N THR A 112 13.26 -6.46 9.28
CA THR A 112 12.37 -7.18 10.20
C THR A 112 10.91 -6.71 10.11
N LEU A 113 10.68 -5.39 9.99
CA LEU A 113 9.33 -4.81 9.93
C LEU A 113 8.57 -5.18 8.64
N PHE A 114 9.26 -5.15 7.50
CA PHE A 114 8.67 -5.41 6.20
C PHE A 114 8.84 -6.86 5.72
N GLU A 115 9.52 -7.71 6.51
CA GLU A 115 9.83 -9.11 6.17
C GLU A 115 10.54 -9.23 4.81
N LEU A 116 11.47 -8.30 4.55
CA LEU A 116 12.23 -8.21 3.29
C LEU A 116 13.71 -8.45 3.55
N ASP A 117 14.40 -9.06 2.59
CA ASP A 117 15.85 -9.24 2.66
C ASP A 117 16.59 -7.90 2.69
N LYS A 118 17.73 -7.84 3.40
CA LYS A 118 18.54 -6.61 3.51
C LYS A 118 18.95 -6.08 2.13
N LYS A 119 19.22 -6.95 1.14
CA LYS A 119 19.55 -6.52 -0.23
C LYS A 119 18.37 -5.87 -0.93
N GLN A 120 17.16 -6.39 -0.73
CA GLN A 120 15.94 -5.81 -1.28
C GLN A 120 15.66 -4.45 -0.68
N VAL A 121 15.72 -4.32 0.66
CA VAL A 121 15.57 -3.04 1.36
C VAL A 121 16.59 -2.02 0.86
N HIS A 122 17.86 -2.41 0.75
CA HIS A 122 18.92 -1.53 0.23
C HIS A 122 18.68 -1.14 -1.24
N SER A 123 18.20 -2.05 -2.08
CA SER A 123 17.85 -1.77 -3.48
C SER A 123 16.64 -0.84 -3.63
N VAL A 124 15.77 -0.78 -2.62
CA VAL A 124 14.57 0.06 -2.63
C VAL A 124 14.88 1.49 -2.19
N ILE A 125 15.85 1.66 -1.30
CA ILE A 125 16.33 2.95 -0.79
C ILE A 125 17.28 3.63 -1.77
N ARG A 126 18.11 2.86 -2.48
CA ARG A 126 19.08 3.35 -3.47
C ARG A 126 18.39 3.86 -4.73
#